data_AF-A0A1J1H1C6-F1
#
_entry.id   AF-A0A1J1H1C6-F1
#
_cell.length_a   1.000
_cell.length_b   1.000
_cell.length_c   1.000
_cell.angle_alpha   90.00
_cell.angle_beta   90.00
_cell.angle_gamma   90.00
#
_symmetry.space_group_name_H-M   'P 1'
#
loop_
_entity.id
_entity.type
_entity.pdbx_description
1 polymer ?
#
loop_
_entity_poly.entity_id
_entity_poly.type
_entity_poly.pdbx_seq_one_letter_code
_entity_poly.pdbx_strand_id
1 'polypeptide(L)'
;MSFLKFIYLIVMPLGIFLLLSCLLKIKFLVKFSYSFCRKKIGDTSVRIVSLILILNFIIFISESYKLRYNVKKMYNPNELIAGISSDYLKLYKWRHERNWWIGLSNLCIWIILWRSTGIINHYVNYLEQRKNQVKLL
;
A
#
# COMPACT_ATOMS: atom_id res chain seq x y z
N MET A 1 16.95 7.93 -7.93
CA MET A 1 16.18 7.85 -6.66
C MET A 1 15.67 6.41 -6.52
N SER A 2 16.02 5.66 -5.46
CA SER A 2 15.63 4.24 -5.36
C SER A 2 14.11 4.09 -5.38
N PHE A 3 13.59 3.04 -6.03
CA PHE A 3 12.15 2.75 -6.14
C PHE A 3 11.42 2.77 -4.77
N LEU A 4 12.10 2.30 -3.72
CA LEU A 4 11.65 2.41 -2.32
C LEU A 4 11.38 3.86 -1.88
N LYS A 5 12.26 4.79 -2.26
CA LYS A 5 12.09 6.21 -1.92
C LYS A 5 10.87 6.81 -2.63
N PHE A 6 10.61 6.42 -3.87
CA PHE A 6 9.41 6.87 -4.60
C PHE A 6 8.13 6.39 -3.90
N ILE A 7 8.08 5.12 -3.52
CA ILE A 7 6.93 4.53 -2.81
C ILE A 7 6.68 5.24 -1.48
N TYR A 8 7.73 5.42 -0.66
CA TYR A 8 7.56 6.07 0.64
C TYR A 8 7.28 7.57 0.56
N LEU A 9 7.81 8.28 -0.44
CA LEU A 9 7.68 9.73 -0.52
C LEU A 9 6.39 10.17 -1.23
N ILE A 10 5.86 9.36 -2.14
CA ILE A 10 4.69 9.73 -2.94
C ILE A 10 3.50 8.82 -2.64
N VAL A 11 3.69 7.51 -2.74
CA VAL A 11 2.58 6.53 -2.65
C VAL A 11 2.00 6.48 -1.24
N MET A 12 2.83 6.57 -0.21
CA MET A 12 2.35 6.55 1.18
C MET A 12 1.58 7.81 1.57
N PRO A 13 2.10 9.04 1.40
CA PRO A 13 1.32 10.26 1.68
C PRO A 13 0.03 10.34 0.87
N LEU A 14 0.06 9.88 -0.39
CA LEU A 14 -1.14 9.79 -1.22
C LEU A 14 -2.18 8.84 -0.61
N GLY A 15 -1.78 7.65 -0.19
CA GLY A 15 -2.69 6.69 0.47
C GLY A 15 -3.31 7.27 1.74
N ILE A 16 -2.50 7.92 2.58
CA ILE A 16 -2.96 8.60 3.80
C ILE A 16 -3.96 9.72 3.45
N PHE A 17 -3.63 10.56 2.47
CA PHE A 17 -4.49 11.66 2.04
C PHE A 17 -5.84 11.16 1.52
N LEU A 18 -5.85 10.10 0.70
CA LEU A 18 -7.07 9.49 0.18
C LEU A 18 -7.92 8.89 1.31
N LEU A 19 -7.30 8.21 2.27
CA LEU A 19 -8.00 7.63 3.41
C LEU A 19 -8.61 8.72 4.31
N LEU A 20 -7.83 9.75 4.65
CA LEU A 20 -8.31 10.90 5.43
C LEU A 20 -9.43 11.65 4.70
N SER A 21 -9.29 11.84 3.39
CA SER A 21 -10.33 12.44 2.55
C SER A 21 -11.66 11.67 2.63
N CYS A 22 -11.60 10.34 2.68
CA CYS A 22 -12.79 9.51 2.90
C CYS A 22 -13.36 9.66 4.31
N LEU A 23 -12.51 9.74 5.33
CA LEU A 23 -12.92 9.84 6.74
C LEU A 23 -13.51 11.21 7.12
N LEU A 24 -13.00 12.30 6.55
CA LEU A 24 -13.45 13.67 6.83
C LEU A 24 -14.87 13.98 6.31
N LYS A 25 -15.47 13.08 5.50
CA LYS A 25 -16.82 13.20 4.93
C LYS A 25 -17.08 14.47 4.11
N ILE A 26 -16.03 15.19 3.70
CA ILE A 26 -16.15 16.34 2.80
C ILE A 26 -16.52 15.82 1.40
N LYS A 27 -17.73 16.15 0.92
CA LYS A 27 -18.31 15.59 -0.32
C LYS A 27 -17.36 15.64 -1.52
N PHE A 28 -16.67 16.77 -1.71
CA PHE A 28 -15.71 16.95 -2.81
C PHE A 28 -14.51 15.98 -2.69
N LEU A 29 -13.88 15.91 -1.52
CA LEU A 29 -12.72 15.06 -1.26
C LEU A 29 -13.06 13.56 -1.36
N VAL A 30 -14.24 13.17 -0.86
CA VAL A 30 -14.74 11.80 -0.99
C VAL A 30 -14.95 11.44 -2.45
N LYS A 31 -15.56 12.34 -3.24
CA LYS A 31 -15.78 12.11 -4.69
C LYS A 31 -14.46 12.01 -5.45
N PHE A 32 -13.50 12.87 -5.14
CA PHE A 32 -12.15 12.79 -5.71
C PHE A 32 -11.47 11.47 -5.37
N SER A 33 -11.45 11.10 -4.10
CA SER A 33 -10.79 9.88 -3.61
C SER A 33 -11.41 8.63 -4.23
N TYR A 34 -12.74 8.59 -4.32
CA TYR A 34 -13.46 7.51 -4.98
C TYR A 34 -13.15 7.42 -6.48
N SER A 35 -13.17 8.57 -7.18
CA SER A 35 -12.85 8.63 -8.61
C SER A 35 -11.44 8.13 -8.89
N PHE A 36 -10.46 8.58 -8.11
CA PHE A 36 -9.08 8.13 -8.22
C PHE A 36 -8.97 6.61 -7.99
N CYS A 37 -9.59 6.11 -6.92
CA CYS A 37 -9.48 4.70 -6.55
C CYS A 37 -10.23 3.75 -7.50
N ARG A 38 -11.30 4.21 -8.16
CA ARG A 38 -12.08 3.43 -9.15
C ARG A 38 -11.42 3.43 -10.54
N LYS A 39 -10.50 4.36 -10.81
CA LYS A 39 -9.90 4.52 -12.14
C LYS A 39 -9.29 3.19 -12.62
N LYS A 40 -9.78 2.74 -13.77
CA LYS A 40 -9.31 1.54 -14.48
C LYS A 40 -8.11 1.90 -15.36
N ILE A 41 -7.31 0.90 -15.69
CA ILE A 41 -6.15 1.06 -16.56
C ILE A 41 -6.50 0.50 -17.94
N GLY A 42 -6.67 1.40 -18.91
CA GLY A 42 -7.13 1.05 -20.26
C GLY A 42 -8.46 0.28 -20.21
N ASP A 43 -8.56 -0.74 -21.05
CA ASP A 43 -9.74 -1.61 -21.13
C ASP A 43 -9.77 -2.74 -20.09
N THR A 44 -8.75 -2.81 -19.21
CA THR A 44 -8.70 -3.87 -18.19
C THR A 44 -9.66 -3.59 -17.05
N SER A 45 -10.16 -4.65 -16.41
CA SER A 45 -10.94 -4.55 -15.17
C SER A 45 -10.09 -4.19 -13.94
N VAL A 46 -8.77 -4.09 -14.11
CA VAL A 46 -7.80 -3.82 -13.04
C VAL A 46 -7.81 -2.34 -12.68
N ARG A 47 -7.96 -2.06 -11.38
CA ARG A 47 -7.96 -0.69 -10.84
C ARG A 47 -6.52 -0.28 -10.51
N ILE A 48 -6.24 1.02 -10.60
CA ILE A 48 -4.93 1.60 -10.20
C ILE A 48 -4.56 1.18 -8.77
N VAL A 49 -5.53 1.17 -7.86
CA VAL A 49 -5.35 0.74 -6.46
C VAL A 49 -4.81 -0.68 -6.36
N SER A 50 -5.27 -1.61 -7.21
CA SER A 50 -4.82 -3.00 -7.19
C SER A 50 -3.35 -3.12 -7.60
N LEU A 51 -2.90 -2.34 -8.59
CA LEU A 51 -1.47 -2.31 -8.94
C LEU A 51 -0.62 -1.74 -7.82
N ILE A 52 -1.05 -0.64 -7.20
CA ILE A 52 -0.35 -0.03 -6.07
C ILE A 52 -0.25 -1.03 -4.91
N LEU A 53 -1.32 -1.78 -4.65
CA LEU A 53 -1.36 -2.80 -3.59
C LEU A 53 -0.37 -3.94 -3.87
N ILE A 54 -0.31 -4.44 -5.11
CA ILE A 54 0.66 -5.48 -5.51
C ILE A 54 2.09 -4.99 -5.35
N LEU A 55 2.39 -3.77 -5.80
CA LEU A 55 3.73 -3.17 -5.64
C LEU A 55 4.13 -3.03 -4.17
N ASN A 56 3.20 -2.59 -3.31
CA ASN A 56 3.44 -2.51 -1.86
C ASN A 56 3.65 -3.89 -1.23
N PHE A 57 2.90 -4.90 -1.68
CA PHE A 57 3.06 -6.28 -1.23
C PHE A 57 4.45 -6.85 -1.56
N ILE A 58 4.94 -6.62 -2.78
CA ILE A 58 6.29 -7.04 -3.19
C ILE A 58 7.36 -6.38 -2.33
N ILE A 59 7.24 -5.09 -2.06
CA ILE A 59 8.20 -4.35 -1.21
C ILE A 59 8.16 -4.88 0.23
N PHE A 60 6.96 -5.08 0.77
CA PHE A 60 6.78 -5.61 2.12
C PHE A 60 7.40 -7.00 2.27
N ILE A 61 7.21 -7.89 1.28
CA ILE A 61 7.87 -9.20 1.25
C ILE A 61 9.39 -9.05 1.15
N SER A 62 9.89 -8.15 0.30
CA SER A 62 11.33 -7.93 0.13
C SER A 62 11.98 -7.48 1.44
N GLU A 63 11.38 -6.53 2.15
CA GLU A 63 11.89 -6.08 3.45
C GLU A 63 11.73 -7.18 4.53
N SER A 64 10.63 -7.95 4.51
CA SER A 64 10.45 -9.12 5.39
C SER A 64 11.55 -10.18 5.19
N TYR A 65 11.91 -10.44 3.94
CA TYR A 65 12.98 -11.37 3.58
C TYR A 65 14.34 -10.86 4.04
N LYS A 66 14.68 -9.59 3.78
CA LYS A 66 15.94 -8.98 4.24
C LYS A 66 16.06 -9.01 5.76
N LEU A 67 14.98 -8.69 6.48
CA LEU A 67 14.97 -8.70 7.93
C LEU A 67 15.18 -10.10 8.50
N ARG A 68 14.53 -11.11 7.90
CA ARG A 68 14.58 -12.49 8.40
C ARG A 68 15.89 -13.21 8.08
N TYR A 69 16.45 -12.99 6.89
CA TYR A 69 17.60 -13.76 6.40
C TYR A 69 18.90 -12.97 6.35
N ASN A 70 18.91 -11.71 5.87
CA ASN A 70 20.16 -10.95 5.76
C ASN A 70 20.65 -10.44 7.12
N VAL A 71 19.74 -9.95 7.97
CA VAL A 71 20.12 -9.46 9.32
C VAL A 71 20.58 -10.62 10.20
N LYS A 72 19.95 -11.80 10.10
CA LYS A 72 20.38 -12.99 10.87
C LYS A 72 21.74 -13.52 10.41
N LYS A 73 22.02 -13.52 9.10
CA LYS A 73 23.33 -13.92 8.56
C LYS A 73 24.46 -12.99 9.01
N MET A 74 24.21 -11.67 9.10
CA MET A 74 25.22 -10.72 9.58
C MET A 74 25.53 -10.85 11.08
N TYR A 75 24.68 -11.51 11.86
CA TYR A 75 24.88 -11.73 13.30
C TYR A 75 25.49 -13.10 13.61
N ASN A 76 25.95 -13.84 12.59
CA ASN A 76 26.51 -15.16 12.78
C ASN A 76 27.85 -15.03 13.53
N PRO A 77 27.95 -15.49 14.79
CA PRO A 77 29.13 -15.27 15.63
C PRO A 77 30.40 -15.95 15.09
N ASN A 78 30.23 -16.91 14.17
CA ASN A 78 31.32 -17.68 13.57
C ASN A 78 31.96 -16.98 12.36
N GLU A 79 31.32 -15.93 11.81
CA GLU A 79 31.83 -15.11 10.71
C GLU A 79 31.88 -13.65 11.17
N LEU A 80 32.79 -13.33 12.10
CA LEU A 80 33.14 -11.96 12.39
C LEU A 80 33.77 -11.35 11.13
N ILE A 81 32.95 -10.69 10.32
CA ILE A 81 33.42 -9.90 9.18
C ILE A 81 34.29 -8.79 9.77
N ALA A 82 35.61 -8.98 9.69
CA ALA A 82 36.60 -8.04 10.19
C ALA A 82 36.34 -6.65 9.59
N GLY A 83 36.05 -5.66 10.45
CA GLY A 83 35.84 -4.26 10.04
C GLY A 83 34.40 -3.72 10.14
N ILE A 84 33.40 -4.54 10.46
CA ILE A 84 32.03 -4.03 10.70
C ILE A 84 31.81 -3.80 12.20
N SER A 85 31.64 -2.54 12.60
CA SER A 85 31.32 -2.21 13.99
C SER A 85 29.93 -2.74 14.40
N SER A 86 29.79 -3.13 15.67
CA SER A 86 28.50 -3.55 16.23
C SER A 86 27.39 -2.51 16.04
N ASP A 87 27.76 -1.23 16.00
CA ASP A 87 26.84 -0.12 15.81
C ASP A 87 26.34 -0.02 14.38
N TYR A 88 27.19 -0.33 13.39
CA TYR A 88 26.76 -0.42 12.00
C TYR A 88 25.67 -1.50 11.82
N LEU A 89 25.83 -2.66 12.45
CA LEU A 89 24.84 -3.75 12.40
C LEU A 89 23.50 -3.35 13.04
N LYS A 90 23.55 -2.69 14.21
CA LYS A 90 22.35 -2.16 14.88
C LYS A 90 21.63 -1.14 13.99
N LEU A 91 22.37 -0.20 13.39
CA LEU A 91 21.82 0.81 12.48
C LEU A 91 21.22 0.18 11.22
N TYR A 92 21.88 -0.85 10.66
CA TYR A 92 21.39 -1.57 9.50
C TYR A 92 20.07 -2.31 9.80
N LYS A 93 20.01 -3.04 10.91
CA LYS A 93 18.79 -3.71 11.39
C LYS A 93 17.65 -2.71 11.60
N TRP A 94 17.90 -1.64 12.34
CA TRP A 94 16.89 -0.62 12.64
C TRP A 94 16.31 0.03 11.38
N ARG A 95 17.15 0.29 10.37
CA ARG A 95 16.69 0.84 9.08
C ARG A 95 15.69 -0.10 8.39
N HIS A 96 15.98 -1.39 8.37
CA HIS A 96 15.10 -2.38 7.76
C HIS A 96 13.82 -2.61 8.59
N GLU A 97 13.89 -2.61 9.92
CA GLU A 97 12.70 -2.66 10.79
C GLU A 97 11.78 -1.46 10.55
N ARG A 98 12.33 -0.25 10.51
CA ARG A 98 11.55 0.96 10.21
C ARG A 98 10.90 0.88 8.83
N ASN A 99 11.67 0.50 7.80
CA ASN A 99 11.13 0.35 6.44
C ASN A 99 10.04 -0.74 6.37
N TRP A 100 10.18 -1.82 7.14
CA TRP A 100 9.19 -2.88 7.27
C TRP A 100 7.89 -2.36 7.90
N TRP A 101 7.96 -1.63 9.01
CA TRP A 101 6.78 -1.01 9.65
C TRP A 101 6.07 0.00 8.75
N ILE A 102 6.84 0.81 8.02
CA ILE A 102 6.29 1.75 7.02
C ILE A 102 5.60 0.99 5.89
N GLY A 103 6.25 -0.07 5.38
CA GLY A 103 5.69 -0.93 4.34
C GLY A 103 4.38 -1.60 4.76
N LEU A 104 4.34 -2.15 5.98
CA LEU A 104 3.15 -2.76 6.57
C LEU A 104 2.00 -1.75 6.70
N SER A 105 2.29 -0.58 7.27
CA SER A 105 1.30 0.50 7.43
C SER A 105 0.72 0.94 6.09
N ASN A 106 1.59 1.15 5.08
CA ASN A 106 1.15 1.55 3.75
C ASN A 106 0.27 0.45 3.11
N LEU A 107 0.67 -0.80 3.22
CA LEU A 107 -0.08 -1.96 2.74
C LEU A 107 -1.48 -2.03 3.37
N CYS A 108 -1.58 -1.83 4.68
CA CYS A 108 -2.88 -1.77 5.39
C CYS A 108 -3.78 -0.65 4.84
N ILE A 109 -3.24 0.55 4.64
CA ILE A 109 -3.98 1.69 4.08
C ILE A 109 -4.53 1.35 2.69
N TRP A 110 -3.69 0.81 1.82
CA TRP A 110 -4.10 0.45 0.46
C TRP A 110 -5.11 -0.71 0.43
N ILE A 111 -5.03 -1.67 1.35
CA ILE A 111 -6.05 -2.72 1.51
C ILE A 111 -7.41 -2.11 1.89
N ILE A 112 -7.44 -1.18 2.84
CA ILE A 112 -8.68 -0.52 3.28
C ILE A 112 -9.31 0.25 2.11
N LEU A 113 -8.51 1.01 1.35
CA LEU A 113 -8.97 1.73 0.16
C LEU A 113 -9.49 0.78 -0.92
N TRP A 114 -8.77 -0.33 -1.17
CA TRP A 114 -9.17 -1.34 -2.14
C TRP A 114 -10.51 -2.00 -1.76
N ARG A 115 -10.67 -2.42 -0.49
CA ARG A 115 -11.91 -3.02 -0.01
C ARG A 115 -13.08 -2.04 -0.03
N SER A 116 -12.88 -0.83 0.47
CA SER A 116 -13.90 0.23 0.48
C SER A 116 -14.43 0.51 -0.93
N THR A 117 -13.54 0.62 -1.92
CA THR A 117 -13.97 0.82 -3.30
C THR A 117 -14.62 -0.40 -3.93
N GLY A 118 -14.26 -1.62 -3.52
CA GLY A 118 -14.98 -2.84 -3.90
C GLY A 118 -16.45 -2.80 -3.47
N ILE A 119 -16.69 -2.51 -2.19
CA ILE A 119 -18.03 -2.45 -1.59
C ILE A 119 -18.88 -1.36 -2.26
N ILE A 120 -18.34 -0.15 -2.39
CA ILE A 120 -19.09 0.98 -2.98
C ILE A 120 -19.43 0.69 -4.45
N ASN A 121 -18.52 0.10 -5.22
CA ASN A 121 -18.80 -0.27 -6.61
C ASN A 121 -19.92 -1.29 -6.72
N HIS A 122 -19.91 -2.31 -5.85
CA HIS A 122 -20.98 -3.29 -5.82
C HIS A 122 -22.33 -2.63 -5.53
N TYR A 123 -22.36 -1.73 -4.54
CA TYR A 123 -23.57 -1.00 -4.18
C TYR A 123 -24.08 -0.08 -5.29
N VAL A 124 -23.19 0.66 -5.97
CA VAL A 124 -23.55 1.52 -7.11
C VAL A 124 -24.16 0.70 -8.25
N ASN A 125 -23.52 -0.41 -8.62
CA ASN A 125 -24.03 -1.28 -9.68
C ASN A 125 -25.40 -1.88 -9.30
N TYR A 126 -25.59 -2.26 -8.04
CA TYR A 126 -26.87 -2.75 -7.54
C TYR A 126 -27.99 -1.69 -7.64
N LEU A 127 -27.70 -0.44 -7.29
CA LEU A 127 -28.67 0.66 -7.42
C LEU A 127 -29.02 0.96 -8.89
N GLU A 128 -28.05 0.90 -9.81
CA GLU A 128 -28.28 1.08 -11.25
C GLU A 128 -29.20 -0.02 -11.80
N GLN A 129 -28.97 -1.29 -11.42
CA GLN A 129 -29.82 -2.41 -11.81
C GLN A 129 -31.26 -2.23 -11.31
N ARG A 130 -31.44 -1.87 -10.03
CA ARG A 130 -32.76 -1.56 -9.43
C ARG A 130 -33.47 -0.43 -10.18
N LYS A 131 -32.76 0.66 -10.51
CA LYS A 131 -33.33 1.79 -11.24
C LYS A 131 -33.80 1.41 -12.64
N ASN A 132 -33.05 0.56 -13.34
CA ASN A 132 -33.44 0.08 -14.66
C ASN A 132 -34.67 -0.84 -14.61
N GLN A 133 -34.78 -1.69 -13.58
CA GLN A 133 -35.97 -2.52 -13.37
C GLN A 133 -37.23 -1.68 -13.11
N VAL A 134 -37.13 -0.63 -12.29
CA VAL A 134 -38.27 0.27 -12.02
C VAL A 134 -38.69 1.07 -13.24
N LYS A 135 -37.76 1.43 -14.14
CA LYS A 135 -38.09 2.13 -15.40
C LYS A 135 -38.77 1.25 -16.45
N LEU A 136 -38.65 -0.07 -16.33
CA LEU A 136 -39.22 -1.04 -17.26
C LEU A 136 -40.64 -1.50 -16.85
N LEU A 137 -41.07 -1.14 -15.62
CA LEU A 137 -42.42 -1.33 -15.09
C LEU A 137 -43.24 -0.05 -15.29
#